data_AF-A0A452QCN1-F1
#
_entry.id   AF-A0A452QCN1-F1
#
_cell.length_a   1.000
_cell.length_b   1.000
_cell.length_c   1.000
_cell.angle_alpha   90.00
_cell.angle_beta   90.00
_cell.angle_gamma   90.00
#
_symmetry.space_group_name_H-M   'P 1'
#
loop_
_entity.id
_entity.type
_entity.pdbx_description
1 polymer ?
#
loop_
_entity_poly.entity_id
_entity_poly.type
_entity_poly.pdbx_seq_one_letter_code
_entity_poly.pdbx_strand_id
1 'polypeptide(L)'
;MLFWAQQGTEAFQCGNGLSLPPDNVCDFTDQCGDKSDEQQCSSYERCDFENGLCSMTQDQSLQLGWTKRNGMTGLSLPFYDHNGDMSAHFLSLASKVDSTSSDLRSRVFLPTNNQHTCQVTFYYFSSQMSGKLMAGLQTSCGGPIQHLWQNTAGLRNQWERNVMNVQSNQKFQVVFQGQIISTPEQDEVIAIDDISFSSGCLPANDEILPCPETLTMEQEPCHLDTSLCSSDSTDEGLRLYQVCGFEFDMCDWESETSAGQISWMRAKAREVPALQSTLQQDQSSDEGYYLWVGAKDASTLSQLESRAYLNSSVCHCLGKSCHLQFFYSMENSVLRVGLYNNKVRRNLHLFQIH
;
A
#
# COMPACT_ATOMS: atom_id res chain seq x y z
N MET A 1 30.85 7.33 46.16
CA MET A 1 29.84 7.30 45.08
C MET A 1 30.56 7.52 43.77
N LEU A 2 30.74 6.46 42.99
CA LEU A 2 31.22 6.53 41.62
C LEU A 2 30.04 7.02 40.75
N PHE A 3 30.06 8.27 40.33
CA PHE A 3 29.21 8.71 39.23
C PHE A 3 29.93 8.37 37.94
N TRP A 4 29.32 7.47 37.17
CA TRP A 4 29.78 7.07 35.85
C TRP A 4 29.66 8.27 34.91
N ALA A 5 30.76 8.64 34.28
CA ALA A 5 30.76 9.50 33.11
C ALA A 5 30.02 8.76 31.99
N GLN A 6 28.91 9.34 31.51
CA GLN A 6 28.33 8.87 30.26
C GLN A 6 29.30 9.21 29.12
N GLN A 7 29.71 8.15 28.43
CA GLN A 7 30.61 8.15 27.29
C GLN A 7 30.03 9.01 26.17
N GLY A 8 30.83 9.95 25.66
CA GLY A 8 30.40 11.05 24.82
C GLY A 8 29.70 10.64 23.52
N THR A 9 28.48 11.14 23.35
CA THR A 9 27.91 11.42 22.03
C THR A 9 28.62 12.65 21.46
N GLU A 10 29.36 12.50 20.37
CA GLU A 10 30.00 13.63 19.69
C GLU A 10 28.94 14.68 19.32
N ALA A 11 29.01 15.86 19.91
CA ALA A 11 28.08 16.95 19.63
C ALA A 11 28.47 17.66 18.31
N PHE A 12 27.48 17.97 17.49
CA PHE A 12 27.69 18.79 16.30
C PHE A 12 27.98 20.24 16.70
N GLN A 13 28.93 20.89 16.03
CA GLN A 13 29.27 22.29 16.26
C GLN A 13 28.71 23.14 15.13
N CYS A 14 27.77 24.02 15.45
CA CYS A 14 27.26 25.04 14.56
C CYS A 14 28.36 26.02 14.13
N GLY A 15 28.16 26.69 13.00
CA GLY A 15 29.06 27.75 12.51
C GLY A 15 29.22 28.92 13.50
N ASN A 16 28.16 29.21 14.25
CA ASN A 16 28.17 30.20 15.33
C ASN A 16 28.73 29.70 16.68
N GLY A 17 29.17 28.44 16.77
CA GLY A 17 29.77 27.83 17.96
C GLY A 17 28.78 27.19 18.95
N LEU A 18 27.49 27.15 18.64
CA LEU A 18 26.50 26.40 19.42
C LEU A 18 26.69 24.89 19.22
N SER A 19 26.56 24.10 20.28
CA SER A 19 26.68 22.64 20.22
C SER A 19 25.31 21.98 20.21
N LEU A 20 25.03 21.18 19.18
CA LEU A 20 23.77 20.46 19.02
C LEU A 20 23.96 18.95 19.24
N PRO A 21 22.93 18.27 19.77
CA PRO A 21 22.93 16.83 19.76
C PRO A 21 22.80 16.33 18.30
N PRO A 22 23.36 15.15 17.95
CA PRO A 22 23.35 14.65 16.57
C PRO A 22 21.97 14.48 15.94
N ASP A 23 20.93 14.34 16.76
CA ASP A 23 19.57 14.20 16.25
C ASP A 23 19.01 15.50 15.67
N ASN A 24 19.54 16.66 16.06
CA ASN A 24 19.15 17.97 15.55
C ASN A 24 19.98 18.39 14.32
N VAL A 25 20.54 17.44 13.57
CA VAL A 25 21.36 17.75 12.39
C VAL A 25 20.65 17.17 11.17
N CYS A 26 20.48 18.00 10.15
CA CYS A 26 19.81 17.62 8.91
C CYS A 26 18.36 17.16 9.10
N ASP A 27 17.64 17.81 10.00
CA ASP A 27 16.27 17.49 10.39
C ASP A 27 15.25 18.57 9.99
N PHE A 28 15.59 19.40 8.99
CA PHE A 28 14.73 20.44 8.41
C PHE A 28 14.42 21.63 9.31
N THR A 29 14.96 21.66 10.52
CA THR A 29 14.84 22.78 11.44
C THR A 29 16.19 23.44 11.62
N ASP A 30 16.23 24.78 11.63
CA ASP A 30 17.45 25.54 11.91
C ASP A 30 17.58 25.76 13.42
N GLN A 31 18.19 24.81 14.15
CA GLN A 31 18.44 24.98 15.58
C GLN A 31 19.70 25.82 15.83
N CYS A 32 20.63 25.86 14.89
CA CYS A 32 21.79 26.75 14.99
C CYS A 32 21.39 28.24 14.87
N GLY A 33 20.34 28.58 14.13
CA GLY A 33 19.94 29.94 13.77
C GLY A 33 20.77 30.56 12.64
N ASP A 34 21.76 29.81 12.11
CA ASP A 34 22.60 30.17 10.96
C ASP A 34 22.55 29.10 9.85
N LYS A 35 21.68 28.10 9.99
CA LYS A 35 21.48 26.95 9.10
C LYS A 35 22.69 26.04 8.92
N SER A 36 23.70 26.11 9.79
CA SER A 36 24.92 25.31 9.61
C SER A 36 24.69 23.80 9.83
N ASP A 37 23.74 23.45 10.69
CA ASP A 37 23.16 22.11 10.90
C ASP A 37 22.46 21.54 9.65
N GLU A 38 21.97 22.40 8.75
CA GLU A 38 21.17 22.00 7.58
C GLU A 38 21.93 22.04 6.24
N GLN A 39 23.21 22.42 6.24
CA GLN A 39 23.98 22.65 4.99
C GLN A 39 24.72 21.43 4.43
N GLN A 40 25.13 20.47 5.26
CA GLN A 40 26.02 19.35 4.88
C GLN A 40 25.32 17.99 5.00
N CYS A 41 24.16 17.87 4.36
CA CYS A 41 23.26 16.73 4.55
C CYS A 41 23.31 15.66 3.47
N SER A 42 24.36 15.61 2.66
CA SER A 42 24.47 14.64 1.55
C SER A 42 24.56 13.18 2.00
N SER A 43 24.97 12.93 3.25
CA SER A 43 25.00 11.60 3.85
C SER A 43 23.66 11.19 4.50
N TYR A 44 22.67 12.09 4.53
CA TYR A 44 21.34 11.84 5.05
C TYR A 44 20.39 11.58 3.88
N GLU A 45 19.45 10.66 4.05
CA GLU A 45 18.32 10.54 3.13
C GLU A 45 17.19 11.41 3.69
N ARG A 46 16.76 12.40 2.92
CA ARG A 46 15.85 13.47 3.37
C ARG A 46 14.63 13.56 2.45
N CYS A 47 13.45 13.73 3.02
CA CYS A 47 12.20 13.88 2.27
C CYS A 47 11.26 14.90 2.91
N ASP A 48 11.13 16.05 2.25
CA ASP A 48 10.23 17.17 2.56
C ASP A 48 8.93 17.15 1.72
N PHE A 49 8.75 16.13 0.88
CA PHE A 49 7.61 15.99 -0.04
C PHE A 49 7.40 17.11 -1.07
N GLU A 50 8.29 18.10 -1.20
CA GLU A 50 8.10 19.21 -2.15
C GLU A 50 8.13 18.73 -3.59
N ASN A 51 9.02 17.78 -3.88
CA ASN A 51 9.25 17.23 -5.21
C ASN A 51 8.78 15.77 -5.36
N GLY A 52 7.63 15.43 -4.76
CA GLY A 52 6.99 14.13 -4.90
C GLY A 52 7.03 13.33 -3.60
N LEU A 53 7.18 12.01 -3.69
CA LEU A 53 7.30 11.13 -2.52
C LEU A 53 8.75 10.75 -2.18
N CYS A 54 9.74 11.35 -2.85
CA CYS A 54 11.15 10.96 -2.73
C CYS A 54 11.33 9.46 -3.00
N SER A 55 12.09 8.76 -2.15
CA SER A 55 12.25 7.30 -2.15
C SER A 55 11.16 6.57 -1.33
N MET A 56 10.07 7.25 -0.97
CA MET A 56 8.94 6.66 -0.25
C MET A 56 7.94 6.05 -1.22
N THR A 57 7.33 4.95 -0.80
CA THR A 57 6.28 4.25 -1.53
C THR A 57 5.04 4.09 -0.67
N GLN A 58 3.88 4.08 -1.32
CA GLN A 58 2.60 3.86 -0.66
C GLN A 58 1.76 2.88 -1.49
N ASP A 59 0.86 2.15 -0.83
CA ASP A 59 -0.02 1.21 -1.51
C ASP A 59 -1.12 1.95 -2.29
N GLN A 60 -0.95 2.02 -3.61
CA GLN A 60 -1.91 2.67 -4.53
C GLN A 60 -3.26 1.94 -4.61
N SER A 61 -3.36 0.72 -4.04
CA SER A 61 -4.60 -0.07 -4.03
C SER A 61 -5.66 0.44 -3.04
N LEU A 62 -5.27 1.35 -2.14
CA LEU A 62 -6.17 1.98 -1.18
C LEU A 62 -6.59 3.36 -1.71
N GLN A 63 -7.86 3.52 -2.08
CA GLN A 63 -8.46 4.82 -2.43
C GLN A 63 -8.41 5.86 -1.28
N LEU A 64 -7.90 5.44 -0.11
CA LEU A 64 -7.87 6.14 1.18
C LEU A 64 -6.43 6.24 1.72
N GLY A 65 -5.43 6.24 0.84
CA GLY A 65 -4.01 6.31 1.20
C GLY A 65 -3.48 7.71 1.54
N TRP A 66 -2.19 7.79 1.82
CA TRP A 66 -1.47 9.05 2.10
C TRP A 66 -1.55 10.01 0.91
N THR A 67 -2.12 11.19 1.14
CA THR A 67 -2.31 12.20 0.09
C THR A 67 -1.37 13.37 0.31
N LYS A 68 -0.55 13.68 -0.71
CA LYS A 68 0.25 14.90 -0.76
C LYS A 68 -0.66 16.10 -0.95
N ARG A 69 -0.54 17.09 -0.08
CA ARG A 69 -1.30 18.34 -0.12
C ARG A 69 -0.53 19.47 0.56
N ASN A 70 -1.03 20.68 0.42
CA ASN A 70 -0.53 21.87 1.10
C ASN A 70 -1.66 22.60 1.83
N GLY A 71 -1.30 23.65 2.55
CA GLY A 71 -2.22 24.52 3.28
C GLY A 71 -3.14 25.36 2.39
N MET A 72 -2.65 25.79 1.22
CA MET A 72 -3.39 26.69 0.33
C MET A 72 -4.65 26.07 -0.29
N THR A 73 -4.61 24.78 -0.59
CA THR A 73 -5.69 24.05 -1.27
C THR A 73 -6.48 23.15 -0.31
N GLY A 74 -5.97 22.95 0.90
CA GLY A 74 -6.54 22.08 1.90
C GLY A 74 -7.69 22.71 2.68
N LEU A 75 -8.79 21.95 2.84
CA LEU A 75 -9.97 22.40 3.59
C LEU A 75 -9.94 22.02 5.08
N SER A 76 -8.90 21.30 5.51
CA SER A 76 -8.75 20.75 6.86
C SER A 76 -7.35 21.05 7.42
N LEU A 77 -7.16 20.91 8.73
CA LEU A 77 -5.85 21.01 9.36
C LEU A 77 -4.90 19.87 8.91
N PRO A 78 -3.57 20.07 8.94
CA PRO A 78 -2.88 21.34 9.15
C PRO A 78 -2.95 22.27 7.93
N PHE A 79 -2.91 23.59 8.18
CA PHE A 79 -2.93 24.64 7.13
C PHE A 79 -1.54 25.15 6.75
N TYR A 80 -0.49 24.62 7.38
CA TYR A 80 0.90 24.97 7.13
C TYR A 80 1.70 23.67 7.21
N ASP A 81 2.77 23.57 6.44
CA ASP A 81 3.79 22.53 6.63
C ASP A 81 4.43 22.66 8.03
N HIS A 82 5.36 21.76 8.33
CA HIS A 82 6.08 21.81 9.60
C HIS A 82 6.82 23.16 9.82
N ASN A 83 7.33 23.78 8.76
CA ASN A 83 8.11 25.01 8.81
C ASN A 83 7.28 26.31 8.80
N GLY A 84 5.95 26.22 8.75
CA GLY A 84 5.04 27.36 8.77
C GLY A 84 4.76 28.00 7.40
N ASP A 85 5.04 27.30 6.30
CA ASP A 85 4.71 27.67 4.94
C ASP A 85 3.39 27.01 4.48
N MET A 86 2.45 27.81 3.99
CA MET A 86 1.16 27.32 3.48
C MET A 86 1.26 26.67 2.09
N SER A 87 2.29 27.00 1.33
CA SER A 87 2.50 26.55 -0.04
C SER A 87 3.29 25.25 -0.15
N ALA A 88 4.10 24.97 0.88
CA ALA A 88 4.83 23.74 1.09
C ALA A 88 3.90 22.55 1.32
N HIS A 89 4.37 21.37 0.95
CA HIS A 89 3.62 20.14 0.87
C HIS A 89 3.99 19.18 1.99
N PHE A 90 2.98 18.49 2.48
CA PHE A 90 3.12 17.41 3.43
C PHE A 90 2.22 16.25 3.03
N LEU A 91 2.43 15.08 3.64
CA LEU A 91 1.53 13.95 3.48
C LEU A 91 0.45 13.96 4.56
N SER A 92 -0.78 13.72 4.15
CA SER A 92 -1.93 13.68 5.06
C SER A 92 -2.77 12.42 4.84
N LEU A 93 -3.33 11.94 5.93
CA LEU A 93 -4.35 10.92 5.99
C LEU A 93 -5.58 11.55 6.65
N ALA A 94 -6.73 11.48 5.99
CA ALA A 94 -7.98 12.07 6.48
C ALA A 94 -9.06 10.99 6.57
N SER A 95 -9.92 11.10 7.59
CA SER A 95 -11.08 10.23 7.75
C SER A 95 -11.96 10.23 6.50
N LYS A 96 -12.21 9.05 5.95
CA LYS A 96 -13.27 8.79 4.96
C LYS A 96 -14.00 7.54 5.40
N VAL A 97 -15.23 7.37 4.91
CA VAL A 97 -16.13 6.28 5.28
C VAL A 97 -15.38 4.94 5.19
N ASP A 98 -15.37 4.20 6.31
CA ASP A 98 -14.62 2.97 6.62
C ASP A 98 -13.22 3.16 7.22
N SER A 99 -13.04 2.65 8.45
CA SER A 99 -11.77 2.63 9.17
C SER A 99 -10.71 1.90 8.35
N THR A 100 -9.74 2.62 7.84
CA THR A 100 -8.71 2.10 6.95
C THR A 100 -7.32 2.46 7.48
N SER A 101 -6.43 1.47 7.45
CA SER A 101 -5.01 1.64 7.73
C SER A 101 -4.30 1.94 6.41
N SER A 102 -3.37 2.88 6.42
CA SER A 102 -2.54 3.23 5.27
C SER A 102 -1.07 3.26 5.64
N ASP A 103 -0.25 2.63 4.82
CA ASP A 103 1.19 2.47 5.06
C ASP A 103 1.99 3.32 4.07
N LEU A 104 2.90 4.14 4.61
CA LEU A 104 3.97 4.81 3.87
C LEU A 104 5.28 4.11 4.20
N ARG A 105 6.01 3.67 3.18
CA ARG A 105 7.21 2.84 3.31
C ARG A 105 8.42 3.56 2.74
N SER A 106 9.52 3.59 3.48
CA SER A 106 10.81 4.03 2.95
C SER A 106 11.37 3.04 1.94
N ARG A 107 12.45 3.43 1.27
CA ARG A 107 13.38 2.49 0.66
C ARG A 107 13.94 1.50 1.69
N VAL A 108 14.59 0.45 1.19
CA VAL A 108 15.24 -0.56 2.03
C VAL A 108 16.62 -0.09 2.48
N PHE A 109 16.93 -0.30 3.76
CA PHE A 109 18.21 -0.06 4.39
C PHE A 109 18.89 -1.39 4.77
N LEU A 110 20.23 -1.36 4.83
CA LEU A 110 21.07 -2.47 5.28
C LEU A 110 20.97 -2.66 6.81
N PRO A 111 21.35 -3.85 7.33
CA PRO A 111 21.46 -4.05 8.78
C PRO A 111 22.28 -2.96 9.45
N THR A 112 21.79 -2.46 10.58
CA THR A 112 22.47 -1.43 11.36
C THR A 112 23.74 -1.99 12.01
N ASN A 113 24.77 -1.17 12.15
CA ASN A 113 25.99 -1.52 12.86
C ASN A 113 26.16 -0.68 14.13
N ASN A 114 27.09 -1.06 15.00
CA ASN A 114 27.36 -0.32 16.24
C ASN A 114 28.30 0.89 16.04
N GLN A 115 28.77 1.14 14.81
CA GLN A 115 29.70 2.24 14.53
C GLN A 115 28.95 3.56 14.34
N HIS A 116 27.78 3.51 13.69
CA HIS A 116 26.92 4.67 13.49
C HIS A 116 25.48 4.33 13.83
N THR A 117 24.87 5.09 14.74
CA THR A 117 23.46 4.92 15.09
C THR A 117 22.59 5.32 13.91
N CYS A 118 21.77 4.39 13.40
CA CYS A 118 20.71 4.74 12.45
C CYS A 118 19.55 5.35 13.22
N GLN A 119 19.34 6.62 12.99
CA GLN A 119 18.26 7.41 13.55
C GLN A 119 17.35 7.93 12.44
N VAL A 120 16.05 7.95 12.74
CA VAL A 120 15.00 8.47 11.86
C VAL A 120 14.25 9.56 12.61
N THR A 121 14.31 10.76 12.06
CA THR A 121 13.57 11.93 12.55
C THR A 121 12.44 12.24 11.59
N PHE A 122 11.28 12.60 12.12
CA PHE A 122 10.15 13.04 11.32
C PHE A 122 9.24 13.93 12.14
N TYR A 123 8.44 14.74 11.44
CA TYR A 123 7.45 15.61 12.05
C TYR A 123 6.07 15.07 11.75
N TYR A 124 5.19 15.12 12.74
CA TYR A 124 3.83 14.64 12.59
C TYR A 124 2.82 15.59 13.22
N PHE A 125 1.62 15.59 12.66
CA PHE A 125 0.48 16.34 13.15
C PHE A 125 -0.68 15.37 13.41
N SER A 126 -1.44 15.58 14.48
CA SER A 126 -2.61 14.76 14.79
C SER A 126 -3.74 15.63 15.34
N SER A 127 -4.84 15.78 14.59
CA SER A 127 -5.92 16.69 14.99
C SER A 127 -6.75 16.20 16.18
N GLN A 128 -6.91 14.88 16.35
CA GLN A 128 -7.83 14.28 17.33
C GLN A 128 -7.25 13.03 18.00
N MET A 129 -7.94 12.54 19.05
CA MET A 129 -7.48 11.44 19.90
C MET A 129 -7.62 10.03 19.29
N SER A 130 -8.50 9.83 18.30
CA SER A 130 -8.75 8.50 17.73
C SER A 130 -7.72 8.08 16.68
N GLY A 131 -6.93 9.03 16.19
CA GLY A 131 -5.93 8.81 15.15
C GLY A 131 -4.66 8.22 15.70
N LYS A 132 -4.24 7.09 15.12
CA LYS A 132 -3.00 6.42 15.47
C LYS A 132 -2.02 6.50 14.32
N LEU A 133 -0.93 7.21 14.54
CA LEU A 133 0.27 7.13 13.73
C LEU A 133 1.26 6.23 14.46
N MET A 134 1.62 5.12 13.83
CA MET A 134 2.63 4.20 14.32
C MET A 134 3.79 4.17 13.33
N ALA A 135 5.02 4.09 13.84
CA ALA A 135 6.21 3.97 13.02
C ALA A 135 7.02 2.75 13.48
N GLY A 136 7.55 2.00 12.52
CA GLY A 136 8.16 0.71 12.80
C GLY A 136 8.99 0.17 11.65
N LEU A 137 9.47 -1.06 11.84
CA LEU A 137 10.32 -1.75 10.88
C LEU A 137 9.59 -2.92 10.23
N GLN A 138 9.82 -3.12 8.93
CA GLN A 138 9.46 -4.34 8.25
C GLN A 138 10.72 -4.94 7.62
N THR A 139 11.05 -6.18 8.00
CA THR A 139 12.29 -6.87 7.58
C THR A 139 12.08 -7.94 6.51
N SER A 140 10.83 -8.22 6.16
CA SER A 140 10.47 -9.22 5.14
C SER A 140 9.27 -8.78 4.31
N CYS A 141 9.22 -9.24 3.06
CA CYS A 141 8.14 -8.89 2.13
C CYS A 141 6.78 -9.31 2.69
N GLY A 142 5.88 -8.35 2.90
CA GLY A 142 4.54 -8.63 3.45
C GLY A 142 4.54 -9.20 4.87
N GLY A 143 5.70 -9.18 5.56
CA GLY A 143 5.81 -9.59 6.95
C GLY A 143 5.14 -8.61 7.91
N PRO A 144 5.05 -8.94 9.21
CA PRO A 144 4.51 -8.01 10.20
C PRO A 144 5.41 -6.77 10.35
N ILE A 145 4.80 -5.64 10.70
CA ILE A 145 5.51 -4.42 11.06
C ILE A 145 5.82 -4.49 12.57
N GLN A 146 7.10 -4.38 12.92
CA GLN A 146 7.53 -4.19 14.31
C GLN A 146 7.43 -2.71 14.67
N HIS A 147 6.35 -2.31 15.34
CA HIS A 147 6.18 -0.93 15.79
C HIS A 147 7.21 -0.57 16.86
N LEU A 148 7.94 0.52 16.62
CA LEU A 148 8.92 1.10 17.55
C LEU A 148 8.36 2.33 18.26
N TRP A 149 7.43 3.02 17.61
CA TRP A 149 6.84 4.24 18.10
C TRP A 149 5.37 4.35 17.72
N GLN A 150 4.62 5.08 18.55
CA GLN A 150 3.22 5.43 18.38
C GLN A 150 3.00 6.85 18.92
N ASN A 151 2.18 7.64 18.23
CA ASN A 151 1.74 8.95 18.74
C ASN A 151 0.97 8.83 20.06
N THR A 152 1.18 9.78 20.96
CA THR A 152 0.47 9.80 22.25
C THR A 152 -0.95 10.33 22.04
N ALA A 153 -1.94 9.70 22.69
CA ALA A 153 -3.31 10.17 22.65
C ALA A 153 -3.44 11.56 23.31
N GLY A 154 -3.98 12.53 22.57
CA GLY A 154 -4.24 13.89 23.07
C GLY A 154 -4.49 14.88 21.94
N LEU A 155 -5.21 15.96 22.24
CA LEU A 155 -5.43 17.06 21.29
C LEU A 155 -4.14 17.85 21.11
N ARG A 156 -3.45 17.63 19.99
CA ARG A 156 -2.25 18.38 19.62
C ARG A 156 -2.37 18.84 18.18
N ASN A 157 -3.14 19.91 17.99
CA ASN A 157 -3.26 20.63 16.72
C ASN A 157 -1.97 21.41 16.40
N GLN A 158 -0.82 20.76 16.51
CA GLN A 158 0.51 21.30 16.27
C GLN A 158 1.41 20.21 15.71
N TRP A 159 2.41 20.62 14.95
CA TRP A 159 3.48 19.72 14.52
C TRP A 159 4.33 19.29 15.71
N GLU A 160 4.61 18.01 15.78
CA GLU A 160 5.39 17.37 16.83
C GLU A 160 6.56 16.63 16.21
N ARG A 161 7.73 16.77 16.81
CA ARG A 161 8.95 16.09 16.39
C ARG A 161 9.03 14.72 17.04
N ASN A 162 9.43 13.71 16.27
CA ASN A 162 9.78 12.42 16.84
C ASN A 162 11.11 11.89 16.29
N VAL A 163 11.85 11.19 17.15
CA VAL A 163 13.14 10.58 16.84
C VAL A 163 13.08 9.11 17.21
N MET A 164 13.38 8.24 16.25
CA MET A 164 13.48 6.80 16.46
C MET A 164 14.90 6.33 16.23
N ASN A 165 15.47 5.63 17.22
CA ASN A 165 16.71 4.90 17.05
C ASN A 165 16.38 3.50 16.52
N VAL A 166 16.92 3.19 15.33
CA VAL A 166 16.67 1.92 14.64
C VAL A 166 17.83 0.98 14.91
N GLN A 167 17.49 -0.25 15.30
CA GLN A 167 18.43 -1.35 15.44
C GLN A 167 17.83 -2.58 14.75
N SER A 168 18.52 -3.07 13.72
CA SER A 168 18.11 -4.25 12.96
C SER A 168 19.32 -5.05 12.52
N ASN A 169 19.27 -6.37 12.74
CA ASN A 169 20.25 -7.33 12.22
C ASN A 169 19.92 -7.82 10.80
N GLN A 170 18.81 -7.37 10.23
CA GLN A 170 18.32 -7.69 8.89
C GLN A 170 18.18 -6.42 8.06
N LYS A 171 18.10 -6.55 6.73
CA LYS A 171 17.61 -5.46 5.88
C LYS A 171 16.21 -5.06 6.34
N PHE A 172 15.92 -3.78 6.31
CA PHE A 172 14.65 -3.26 6.81
C PHE A 172 14.17 -2.09 5.98
N GLN A 173 12.85 -1.87 5.98
CA GLN A 173 12.26 -0.60 5.60
C GLN A 173 11.55 -0.01 6.81
N VAL A 174 11.51 1.32 6.88
CA VAL A 174 10.73 2.04 7.88
C VAL A 174 9.32 2.24 7.34
N VAL A 175 8.32 1.88 8.14
CA VAL A 175 6.91 1.96 7.78
C VAL A 175 6.21 2.92 8.73
N PHE A 176 5.59 3.94 8.17
CA PHE A 176 4.67 4.84 8.86
C PHE A 176 3.24 4.40 8.55
N GLN A 177 2.60 3.82 9.55
CA GLN A 177 1.24 3.31 9.47
C GLN A 177 0.28 4.29 10.15
N GLY A 178 -0.58 4.91 9.35
CA GLY A 178 -1.68 5.74 9.83
C GLY A 178 -2.97 4.93 9.91
N GLN A 179 -3.65 5.00 11.05
CA GLN A 179 -4.95 4.39 11.27
C GLN A 179 -5.91 5.45 11.81
N ILE A 180 -6.99 5.68 11.07
CA ILE A 180 -8.06 6.62 11.46
C ILE A 180 -9.33 5.81 11.68
N ILE A 181 -9.99 6.05 12.81
CA ILE A 181 -11.30 5.46 13.12
C ILE A 181 -12.36 6.50 12.77
N SER A 182 -13.08 6.28 11.66
CA SER A 182 -14.13 7.18 11.20
C SER A 182 -15.20 7.37 12.30
N THR A 183 -15.33 8.60 12.81
CA THR A 183 -16.46 8.99 13.65
C THR A 183 -17.31 10.02 12.89
N PRO A 184 -18.67 9.95 12.96
CA PRO A 184 -19.56 10.79 12.15
C PRO A 184 -19.45 12.31 12.38
N GLU A 185 -18.75 12.73 13.44
CA GLU A 185 -18.82 14.10 13.94
C GLU A 185 -17.53 14.91 13.75
N GLN A 186 -16.42 14.30 13.30
CA GLN A 186 -15.11 14.97 13.28
C GLN A 186 -14.20 14.56 12.12
N ASP A 187 -13.65 15.57 11.43
CA ASP A 187 -12.60 15.43 10.42
C ASP A 187 -11.26 15.16 11.12
N GLU A 188 -11.00 13.87 11.39
CA GLU A 188 -9.70 13.43 11.90
C GLU A 188 -8.64 13.45 10.79
N VAL A 189 -7.50 14.07 11.09
CA VAL A 189 -6.37 14.17 10.18
C VAL A 189 -5.09 13.82 10.92
N ILE A 190 -4.30 12.96 10.29
CA ILE A 190 -2.91 12.69 10.63
C ILE A 190 -2.09 13.26 9.48
N ALA A 191 -1.02 14.00 9.77
CA ALA A 191 -0.05 14.40 8.76
C ALA A 191 1.36 14.01 9.17
N ILE A 192 2.22 13.82 8.18
CA ILE A 192 3.65 13.57 8.33
C ILE A 192 4.42 14.45 7.35
N ASP A 193 5.55 14.95 7.80
CA ASP A 193 6.41 15.86 7.06
C ASP A 193 7.87 15.66 7.45
N ASP A 194 8.78 16.21 6.64
CA ASP A 194 10.20 16.38 6.96
C ASP A 194 10.88 15.12 7.54
N ILE A 195 10.85 14.03 6.76
CA ILE A 195 11.46 12.75 7.16
C ILE A 195 12.96 12.78 6.86
N SER A 196 13.77 12.51 7.87
CA SER A 196 15.23 12.47 7.76
C SER A 196 15.79 11.16 8.33
N PHE A 197 16.60 10.47 7.54
CA PHE A 197 17.37 9.31 7.94
C PHE A 197 18.83 9.73 8.09
N SER A 198 19.37 9.54 9.29
CA SER A 198 20.77 9.83 9.60
C SER A 198 21.75 9.01 8.74
N SER A 199 23.01 9.43 8.72
CA SER A 199 24.10 8.72 8.03
C SER A 199 24.35 7.28 8.50
N GLY A 200 23.82 6.89 9.67
CA GLY A 200 23.85 5.50 10.14
C GLY A 200 22.88 4.58 9.38
N CYS A 201 21.91 5.14 8.66
CA CYS A 201 20.93 4.39 7.88
C CYS A 201 21.45 4.18 6.45
N LEU A 202 22.21 3.11 6.25
CA LEU A 202 22.85 2.82 4.97
C LEU A 202 21.83 2.25 3.96
N PRO A 203 21.58 2.89 2.81
CA PRO A 203 20.61 2.39 1.83
C PRO A 203 21.09 1.07 1.19
N ALA A 204 20.16 0.17 0.93
CA ALA A 204 20.42 -1.06 0.19
C ALA A 204 20.30 -0.80 -1.32
N ASN A 205 21.30 -1.23 -2.10
CA ASN A 205 21.33 -1.00 -3.55
C ASN A 205 20.23 -1.75 -4.32
N ASP A 206 19.77 -2.88 -3.79
CA ASP A 206 18.81 -3.76 -4.46
C ASP A 206 17.36 -3.49 -4.08
N GLU A 207 17.08 -2.57 -3.14
CA GLU A 207 15.74 -2.14 -2.67
C GLU A 207 14.74 -3.28 -2.36
N ILE A 208 15.24 -4.50 -2.19
CA ILE A 208 14.44 -5.70 -2.01
C ILE A 208 14.63 -6.19 -0.58
N LEU A 209 13.51 -6.32 0.14
CA LEU A 209 13.47 -7.07 1.38
C LEU A 209 13.61 -8.57 1.08
N PRO A 210 14.22 -9.35 1.98
CA PRO A 210 14.19 -10.80 1.87
C PRO A 210 12.74 -11.26 1.98
N CYS A 211 12.19 -11.76 0.88
CA CYS A 211 10.95 -12.51 0.90
C CYS A 211 11.31 -13.94 1.33
N PRO A 212 10.51 -14.61 2.18
CA PRO A 212 10.73 -16.03 2.43
C PRO A 212 10.71 -16.77 1.10
N GLU A 213 11.87 -17.29 0.69
CA GLU A 213 11.97 -18.21 -0.44
C GLU A 213 11.23 -19.49 -0.04
N THR A 214 10.09 -19.76 -0.66
CA THR A 214 9.69 -21.16 -0.82
C THR A 214 10.79 -21.84 -1.63
N LEU A 215 11.58 -22.69 -0.97
CA LEU A 215 12.70 -23.48 -1.51
C LEU A 215 12.58 -23.71 -3.03
N THR A 216 13.27 -22.89 -3.82
CA THR A 216 13.46 -23.13 -5.25
C THR A 216 14.56 -24.17 -5.41
N MET A 217 14.19 -25.39 -5.77
CA MET A 217 15.15 -26.27 -6.45
C MET A 217 15.38 -25.71 -7.86
N GLU A 218 16.63 -25.36 -8.14
CA GLU A 218 17.10 -25.10 -9.49
C GLU A 218 16.78 -26.30 -10.38
N GLN A 219 16.12 -26.08 -11.53
CA GLN A 219 16.31 -26.96 -12.68
C GLN A 219 16.01 -26.25 -14.00
N GLU A 220 16.76 -26.68 -15.00
CA GLU A 220 17.06 -26.09 -16.31
C GLU A 220 15.87 -25.57 -17.13
N PRO A 221 16.12 -24.61 -18.05
CA PRO A 221 15.10 -24.09 -18.94
C PRO A 221 14.69 -25.14 -19.98
N CYS A 222 13.46 -25.64 -19.90
CA CYS A 222 12.87 -26.43 -20.98
C CYS A 222 12.55 -25.53 -22.17
N HIS A 223 13.18 -25.84 -23.31
CA HIS A 223 12.83 -25.31 -24.62
C HIS A 223 11.40 -25.73 -25.01
N LEU A 224 10.64 -24.76 -25.53
CA LEU A 224 9.27 -24.92 -26.00
C LEU A 224 9.27 -25.67 -27.34
N ASP A 225 8.54 -26.79 -27.43
CA ASP A 225 8.16 -27.38 -28.72
C ASP A 225 6.64 -27.32 -28.89
N THR A 226 6.24 -26.74 -30.01
CA THR A 226 4.94 -26.07 -30.21
C THR A 226 3.85 -27.01 -30.75
N SER A 227 3.89 -28.31 -30.46
CA SER A 227 3.09 -29.29 -31.21
C SER A 227 2.25 -30.28 -30.41
N LEU A 228 2.01 -30.10 -29.11
CA LEU A 228 1.19 -31.03 -28.33
C LEU A 228 -0.01 -30.34 -27.66
N CYS A 229 -0.92 -29.86 -28.49
CA CYS A 229 -2.32 -29.71 -28.12
C CYS A 229 -3.13 -30.60 -29.06
N SER A 230 -3.33 -31.86 -28.67
CA SER A 230 -4.40 -32.68 -29.21
C SER A 230 -5.06 -33.43 -28.06
N SER A 231 -6.37 -33.27 -28.04
CA SER A 231 -7.35 -33.88 -27.15
C SER A 231 -7.24 -35.40 -27.17
N ASP A 232 -6.70 -36.00 -26.11
CA ASP A 232 -7.17 -37.23 -25.46
C ASP A 232 -6.06 -37.74 -24.54
N SER A 233 -6.17 -37.50 -23.22
CA SER A 233 -5.57 -38.40 -22.24
C SER A 233 -6.15 -38.14 -20.85
N THR A 234 -6.77 -39.17 -20.31
CA THR A 234 -7.07 -39.32 -18.89
C THR A 234 -5.75 -39.52 -18.13
N ASP A 235 -5.24 -38.47 -17.49
CA ASP A 235 -4.24 -38.64 -16.43
C ASP A 235 -4.33 -37.51 -15.40
N GLU A 236 -4.49 -37.89 -14.13
CA GLU A 236 -4.47 -36.98 -12.99
C GLU A 236 -3.02 -36.58 -12.71
N GLY A 237 -2.56 -35.49 -13.32
CA GLY A 237 -1.22 -34.97 -13.07
C GLY A 237 -1.01 -33.57 -13.63
N LEU A 238 -0.89 -32.59 -12.74
CA LEU A 238 -0.32 -31.25 -12.96
C LEU A 238 -1.02 -30.39 -14.05
N ARG A 239 -2.15 -29.78 -13.67
CA ARG A 239 -2.76 -28.69 -14.46
C ARG A 239 -1.92 -27.42 -14.36
N LEU A 240 -1.10 -27.14 -15.38
CA LEU A 240 -0.20 -25.97 -15.41
C LEU A 240 -0.83 -24.72 -16.05
N TYR A 241 -2.06 -24.75 -16.54
CA TYR A 241 -2.80 -23.58 -17.03
C TYR A 241 -4.29 -23.93 -17.14
N GLN A 242 -5.17 -23.25 -16.39
CA GLN A 242 -6.61 -23.50 -16.45
C GLN A 242 -7.28 -22.45 -17.34
N VAL A 243 -7.43 -22.77 -18.63
CA VAL A 243 -8.25 -21.97 -19.55
C VAL A 243 -9.71 -22.33 -19.31
N CYS A 244 -10.52 -21.35 -18.93
CA CYS A 244 -11.96 -21.52 -18.84
C CYS A 244 -12.65 -20.69 -19.92
N GLY A 245 -13.26 -21.37 -20.88
CA GLY A 245 -14.12 -20.75 -21.90
C GLY A 245 -15.62 -20.84 -21.61
N PHE A 246 -16.01 -21.39 -20.45
CA PHE A 246 -17.42 -21.63 -20.06
C PHE A 246 -18.25 -22.48 -21.04
N GLU A 247 -17.65 -23.12 -22.04
CA GLU A 247 -18.36 -23.88 -23.08
C GLU A 247 -19.14 -25.09 -22.56
N PHE A 248 -18.70 -25.69 -21.45
CA PHE A 248 -19.31 -26.88 -20.87
C PHE A 248 -19.82 -26.66 -19.44
N ASP A 249 -19.09 -25.91 -18.61
CA ASP A 249 -19.42 -25.65 -17.21
C ASP A 249 -18.85 -24.32 -16.71
N MET A 250 -18.85 -24.10 -15.38
CA MET A 250 -18.29 -22.91 -14.73
C MET A 250 -16.79 -23.02 -14.43
N CYS A 251 -16.09 -24.07 -14.86
CA CYS A 251 -14.66 -24.32 -14.61
C CYS A 251 -14.20 -24.03 -13.16
N ASP A 252 -14.91 -24.58 -12.19
CA ASP A 252 -14.68 -24.41 -10.74
C ASP A 252 -14.89 -22.98 -10.20
N TRP A 253 -15.57 -22.12 -10.96
CA TRP A 253 -16.05 -20.83 -10.46
C TRP A 253 -17.43 -20.97 -9.80
N GLU A 254 -17.57 -20.44 -8.59
CA GLU A 254 -18.78 -20.49 -7.79
C GLU A 254 -19.36 -19.09 -7.58
N SER A 255 -20.65 -18.92 -7.87
CA SER A 255 -21.37 -17.70 -7.52
C SER A 255 -21.81 -17.78 -6.07
N GLU A 256 -21.40 -16.82 -5.25
CA GLU A 256 -21.79 -16.79 -3.84
C GLU A 256 -23.21 -16.20 -3.71
N THR A 257 -24.13 -16.98 -3.13
CA THR A 257 -25.51 -16.56 -2.88
C THR A 257 -25.69 -16.14 -1.42
N SER A 258 -25.37 -14.90 -1.07
CA SER A 258 -25.70 -14.37 0.25
C SER A 258 -26.10 -12.89 0.21
N ALA A 259 -27.33 -12.63 0.66
CA ALA A 259 -27.96 -11.36 1.04
C ALA A 259 -28.41 -10.33 -0.03
N GLY A 260 -28.77 -10.74 -1.26
CA GLY A 260 -29.55 -9.86 -2.14
C GLY A 260 -29.62 -10.32 -3.60
N GLN A 261 -30.64 -11.13 -3.92
CA GLN A 261 -31.31 -11.37 -5.24
C GLN A 261 -30.54 -11.44 -6.58
N ILE A 262 -29.22 -11.25 -6.65
CA ILE A 262 -28.44 -11.13 -7.90
C ILE A 262 -27.28 -12.13 -7.88
N SER A 263 -27.27 -13.06 -8.83
CA SER A 263 -26.25 -14.12 -8.97
C SER A 263 -25.66 -14.14 -10.38
N TRP A 264 -24.40 -14.58 -10.50
CA TRP A 264 -23.78 -14.81 -11.80
C TRP A 264 -24.43 -16.01 -12.48
N MET A 265 -24.76 -15.86 -13.75
CA MET A 265 -25.40 -16.89 -14.56
C MET A 265 -24.62 -17.10 -15.84
N ARG A 266 -24.43 -18.37 -16.21
CA ARG A 266 -23.89 -18.76 -17.50
C ARG A 266 -24.95 -18.55 -18.58
N ALA A 267 -24.63 -17.76 -19.59
CA ALA A 267 -25.52 -17.43 -20.69
C ALA A 267 -24.87 -17.78 -22.04
N LYS A 268 -25.69 -18.21 -23.00
CA LYS A 268 -25.28 -18.37 -24.40
C LYS A 268 -25.48 -17.03 -25.12
N ALA A 269 -24.54 -16.65 -25.99
CA ALA A 269 -24.53 -15.37 -26.74
C ALA A 269 -25.82 -14.99 -27.50
N ARG A 270 -26.76 -15.92 -27.70
CA ARG A 270 -28.00 -15.70 -28.46
C ARG A 270 -29.32 -15.86 -27.67
N GLU A 271 -29.29 -16.18 -26.37
CA GLU A 271 -30.51 -16.48 -25.57
C GLU A 271 -30.89 -15.44 -24.51
N VAL A 272 -30.20 -14.29 -24.41
CA VAL A 272 -30.61 -13.23 -23.47
C VAL A 272 -31.82 -12.45 -24.03
N PRO A 273 -32.96 -12.35 -23.32
CA PRO A 273 -34.10 -11.56 -23.76
C PRO A 273 -33.70 -10.09 -23.93
N ALA A 274 -33.98 -9.54 -25.11
CA ALA A 274 -33.69 -8.17 -25.49
C ALA A 274 -34.31 -7.15 -24.52
N LEU A 275 -33.48 -6.54 -23.67
CA LEU A 275 -33.67 -5.15 -23.27
C LEU A 275 -32.43 -4.35 -23.69
N GLN A 276 -32.56 -3.84 -24.92
CA GLN A 276 -31.94 -2.67 -25.53
C GLN A 276 -30.41 -2.42 -25.42
N SER A 277 -29.86 -2.39 -26.65
CA SER A 277 -28.60 -1.82 -27.13
C SER A 277 -27.27 -2.50 -26.80
N THR A 278 -26.99 -3.47 -27.68
CA THR A 278 -25.69 -3.73 -28.36
C THR A 278 -24.57 -4.40 -27.57
N LEU A 279 -24.56 -5.73 -27.65
CA LEU A 279 -23.33 -6.51 -27.74
C LEU A 279 -23.42 -7.36 -29.02
N GLN A 280 -22.87 -6.85 -30.11
CA GLN A 280 -22.44 -7.70 -31.21
C GLN A 280 -20.95 -7.98 -31.00
N GLN A 281 -20.65 -9.27 -30.85
CA GLN A 281 -19.37 -9.93 -31.13
C GLN A 281 -18.42 -10.17 -29.94
N ASP A 282 -18.42 -11.43 -29.49
CA ASP A 282 -17.30 -12.06 -28.79
C ASP A 282 -16.23 -12.49 -29.81
N GLN A 283 -14.96 -12.42 -29.42
CA GLN A 283 -13.79 -12.77 -30.25
C GLN A 283 -13.55 -14.29 -30.35
N SER A 284 -14.38 -15.13 -29.74
CA SER A 284 -14.30 -16.59 -29.87
C SER A 284 -15.61 -17.22 -30.38
N SER A 285 -15.80 -17.19 -31.70
CA SER A 285 -16.78 -17.99 -32.45
C SER A 285 -18.27 -17.79 -32.12
N ASP A 286 -19.11 -18.03 -33.12
CA ASP A 286 -20.54 -17.65 -33.19
C ASP A 286 -21.49 -18.43 -32.25
N GLU A 287 -20.96 -19.17 -31.27
CA GLU A 287 -21.65 -20.19 -30.46
C GLU A 287 -21.24 -20.20 -28.96
N GLY A 288 -20.43 -19.22 -28.50
CA GLY A 288 -19.78 -19.28 -27.19
C GLY A 288 -20.64 -18.96 -25.96
N TYR A 289 -20.14 -19.34 -24.78
CA TYR A 289 -20.76 -19.10 -23.48
C TYR A 289 -19.96 -18.09 -22.63
N TYR A 290 -20.67 -17.29 -21.85
CA TYR A 290 -20.07 -16.30 -20.95
C TYR A 290 -20.85 -16.23 -19.63
N LEU A 291 -20.24 -15.61 -18.64
CA LEU A 291 -20.90 -15.31 -17.37
C LEU A 291 -21.47 -13.89 -17.41
N TRP A 292 -22.72 -13.78 -16.99
CA TRP A 292 -23.47 -12.55 -16.98
C TRP A 292 -24.16 -12.32 -15.64
N VAL A 293 -24.27 -11.05 -15.28
CA VAL A 293 -25.02 -10.58 -14.12
C VAL A 293 -25.79 -9.32 -14.50
N GLY A 294 -27.08 -9.27 -14.15
CA GLY A 294 -27.91 -8.10 -14.37
C GLY A 294 -29.09 -8.05 -13.39
N ALA A 295 -29.51 -6.84 -13.03
CA ALA A 295 -30.62 -6.61 -12.12
C ALA A 295 -31.93 -6.42 -12.91
N LYS A 296 -32.98 -7.17 -12.56
CA LYS A 296 -34.35 -6.80 -12.94
C LYS A 296 -34.85 -5.80 -11.89
N ASP A 297 -35.19 -4.60 -12.35
CA ASP A 297 -35.74 -3.48 -11.56
C ASP A 297 -34.79 -2.83 -10.55
N ALA A 298 -33.89 -1.99 -11.07
CA ALA A 298 -32.94 -1.17 -10.31
C ALA A 298 -33.58 -0.09 -9.39
N SER A 299 -34.90 -0.03 -9.26
CA SER A 299 -35.62 1.06 -8.57
C SER A 299 -35.98 0.79 -7.10
N THR A 300 -35.75 -0.42 -6.56
CA THR A 300 -36.17 -0.75 -5.17
C THR A 300 -35.09 -1.37 -4.28
N LEU A 301 -33.87 -1.56 -4.76
CA LEU A 301 -32.80 -2.20 -3.97
C LEU A 301 -31.83 -1.15 -3.40
N SER A 302 -31.49 -1.30 -2.12
CA SER A 302 -30.49 -0.45 -1.47
C SER A 302 -29.09 -0.70 -2.06
N GLN A 303 -28.17 0.28 -1.97
CA GLN A 303 -26.79 0.19 -2.50
C GLN A 303 -25.99 -1.03 -2.00
N LEU A 304 -26.40 -1.65 -0.89
CA LEU A 304 -25.77 -2.82 -0.30
C LEU A 304 -26.26 -4.15 -0.95
N GLU A 305 -27.45 -4.15 -1.54
CA GLU A 305 -28.12 -5.34 -2.09
C GLU A 305 -27.86 -5.56 -3.59
N SER A 306 -27.05 -4.70 -4.23
CA SER A 306 -26.76 -4.74 -5.67
C SER A 306 -25.39 -5.35 -6.01
N ARG A 307 -24.87 -6.27 -5.19
CA ARG A 307 -23.53 -6.88 -5.39
C ARG A 307 -23.64 -8.38 -5.61
N ALA A 308 -22.96 -8.89 -6.63
CA ALA A 308 -22.80 -10.32 -6.88
C ALA A 308 -21.30 -10.71 -6.83
N TYR A 309 -21.00 -11.85 -6.25
CA TYR A 309 -19.63 -12.36 -6.11
C TYR A 309 -19.45 -13.63 -6.94
N LEU A 310 -18.31 -13.71 -7.63
CA LEU A 310 -17.88 -14.88 -8.39
C LEU A 310 -16.48 -15.26 -7.91
N ASN A 311 -16.38 -16.45 -7.32
CA ASN A 311 -15.17 -16.94 -6.67
C ASN A 311 -14.58 -18.08 -7.49
N SER A 312 -13.28 -18.04 -7.79
CA SER A 312 -12.60 -19.19 -8.38
C SER A 312 -12.24 -20.20 -7.31
N SER A 313 -12.00 -21.44 -7.71
CA SER A 313 -11.24 -22.39 -6.90
C SER A 313 -9.84 -21.86 -6.56
N VAL A 314 -9.22 -22.46 -5.52
CA VAL A 314 -7.88 -22.07 -5.08
C VAL A 314 -6.88 -22.40 -6.18
N CYS A 315 -6.32 -21.35 -6.79
CA CYS A 315 -5.30 -21.49 -7.83
C CYS A 315 -3.90 -21.55 -7.20
N HIS A 316 -3.12 -22.57 -7.56
CA HIS A 316 -1.73 -22.70 -7.14
C HIS A 316 -0.79 -22.05 -8.16
N CYS A 317 -0.25 -20.89 -7.79
CA CYS A 317 0.74 -20.16 -8.58
C CYS A 317 2.14 -20.74 -8.38
N LEU A 318 2.61 -21.54 -9.34
CA LEU A 318 3.91 -22.22 -9.29
C LEU A 318 5.07 -21.42 -9.92
N GLY A 319 4.79 -20.22 -10.45
CA GLY A 319 5.77 -19.32 -11.08
C GLY A 319 6.02 -18.02 -10.29
N LYS A 320 7.11 -17.30 -10.63
CA LYS A 320 7.49 -16.01 -10.00
C LYS A 320 6.45 -14.88 -10.21
N SER A 321 5.60 -15.01 -11.23
CA SER A 321 4.50 -14.11 -11.54
C SER A 321 3.32 -14.92 -12.05
N CYS A 322 2.12 -14.59 -11.58
CA CYS A 322 0.88 -15.21 -12.01
C CYS A 322 0.01 -14.15 -12.69
N HIS A 323 -0.45 -14.44 -13.90
CA HIS A 323 -1.26 -13.52 -14.67
C HIS A 323 -2.67 -14.07 -14.81
N LEU A 324 -3.64 -13.30 -14.32
CA LEU A 324 -5.05 -13.51 -14.64
C LEU A 324 -5.40 -12.62 -15.83
N GLN A 325 -5.85 -13.24 -16.92
CA GLN A 325 -6.32 -12.55 -18.12
C GLN A 325 -7.75 -12.96 -18.38
N PHE A 326 -8.61 -11.98 -18.65
CA PHE A 326 -10.01 -12.19 -18.99
C PHE A 326 -10.52 -11.03 -19.85
N PHE A 327 -11.56 -11.30 -20.62
CA PHE A 327 -12.29 -10.28 -21.37
C PHE A 327 -13.57 -9.92 -20.59
N TYR A 328 -13.97 -8.66 -20.62
CA TYR A 328 -15.18 -8.20 -19.95
C TYR A 328 -15.89 -7.13 -20.77
N SER A 329 -17.21 -7.05 -20.60
CA SER A 329 -18.06 -5.97 -21.08
C SER A 329 -19.00 -5.57 -19.96
N MET A 330 -19.21 -4.26 -19.78
CA MET A 330 -20.00 -3.72 -18.68
C MET A 330 -20.62 -2.38 -19.06
N GLU A 331 -21.81 -2.11 -18.56
CA GLU A 331 -22.55 -0.85 -18.76
C GLU A 331 -23.07 -0.37 -17.40
N ASN A 332 -22.82 0.91 -17.06
CA ASN A 332 -23.26 1.54 -15.80
C ASN A 332 -23.00 0.71 -14.53
N SER A 333 -21.86 0.02 -14.48
CA SER A 333 -21.54 -0.98 -13.46
C SER A 333 -20.09 -0.84 -12.97
N VAL A 334 -19.70 -1.62 -11.97
CA VAL A 334 -18.33 -1.67 -11.43
C VAL A 334 -17.89 -3.12 -11.27
N LEU A 335 -16.77 -3.50 -11.91
CA LEU A 335 -16.16 -4.83 -11.75
C LEU A 335 -14.91 -4.72 -10.86
N ARG A 336 -14.85 -5.55 -9.81
CA ARG A 336 -13.71 -5.62 -8.88
C ARG A 336 -13.10 -7.01 -8.93
N VAL A 337 -11.81 -7.07 -9.26
CA VAL A 337 -11.04 -8.30 -9.20
C VAL A 337 -10.18 -8.27 -7.95
N GLY A 338 -10.32 -9.28 -7.09
CA GLY A 338 -9.56 -9.37 -5.85
C GLY A 338 -8.99 -10.77 -5.64
N LEU A 339 -7.80 -10.82 -5.04
CA LEU A 339 -7.14 -12.03 -4.60
C LEU A 339 -7.48 -12.29 -3.13
N TYR A 340 -8.05 -13.45 -2.86
CA TYR A 340 -8.36 -13.92 -1.52
C TYR A 340 -7.31 -14.93 -1.08
N ASN A 341 -6.54 -14.59 -0.05
CA ASN A 341 -5.74 -15.56 0.70
C ASN A 341 -6.41 -15.74 2.07
N ASN A 342 -6.24 -16.89 2.73
CA ASN A 342 -6.91 -17.36 3.95
C ASN A 342 -6.87 -16.41 5.18
N LYS A 343 -6.33 -15.19 5.04
CA LYS A 343 -6.26 -14.16 6.08
C LYS A 343 -6.58 -12.73 5.60
N VAL A 344 -6.59 -12.41 4.29
CA VAL A 344 -6.77 -11.03 3.79
C VAL A 344 -7.36 -11.01 2.36
N ARG A 345 -8.34 -10.13 2.10
CA ARG A 345 -8.82 -9.77 0.76
C ARG A 345 -7.95 -8.64 0.20
N ARG A 346 -7.28 -8.86 -0.94
CA ARG A 346 -6.56 -7.81 -1.68
C ARG A 346 -7.28 -7.51 -2.99
N ASN A 347 -7.76 -6.28 -3.18
CA ASN A 347 -8.30 -5.89 -4.48
C ASN A 347 -7.13 -5.62 -5.44
N LEU A 348 -7.10 -6.30 -6.58
CA LEU A 348 -6.04 -6.18 -7.58
C LEU A 348 -6.35 -5.07 -8.59
N HIS A 349 -7.59 -5.04 -9.10
CA HIS A 349 -8.00 -4.07 -10.10
C HIS A 349 -9.48 -3.67 -9.98
N LEU A 350 -9.78 -2.42 -10.33
CA LEU A 350 -11.12 -1.84 -10.40
C LEU A 350 -11.37 -1.38 -11.84
N PHE A 351 -12.44 -1.87 -12.45
CA PHE A 351 -12.89 -1.44 -13.78
C PHE A 351 -14.23 -0.72 -13.64
N GLN A 352 -14.35 0.47 -14.22
CA GLN A 352 -15.56 1.30 -14.18
C GLN A 352 -15.78 1.96 -15.55
N ILE A 353 -16.99 1.81 -16.10
CA ILE A 353 -17.44 2.46 -17.33
C ILE A 353 -18.66 3.30 -16.96
N HIS A 354 -18.62 4.59 -17.31
CA HIS A 354 -19.65 5.59 -17.03
C HIS A 354 -20.66 5.70 -18.16
#